data_AF-A0A7X3S2I8-F1
#
_entry.id   AF-A0A7X3S2I8-F1
#
_cell.length_a   1.000
_cell.length_b   1.000
_cell.length_c   1.000
_cell.angle_alpha   90.00
_cell.angle_beta   90.00
_cell.angle_gamma   90.00
#
_symmetry.space_group_name_H-M   'P 1'
#
loop_
_entity.id
_entity.type
_entity.pdbx_description
1 polymer ?
#
loop_
_entity_poly.entity_id
_entity_poly.type
_entity_poly.pdbx_seq_one_letter_code
_entity_poly.pdbx_strand_id
1 'polypeptide(L)'
;MKVKTLEIDQASLLTDFYNEQFSGMPYCYPVTEDEFETGIRWHEEEDRPYEDLSEESILVVEDDGAVVGFAHVAVCRRGEEHDRVGLHPIEELLADRIGLIRFLHYRAGARPAGQALLEAAEARLRDFGVGQIRAFSYFGYRFHRFCHAFQSDRMGHVGALLCMNDYRITRGIILLELPDFAVPDPVLPDPGVTTRFDVRPGRGSLPNMEFQLFRGDQCIGQGFAQSLGDFCRSPLAQDTFYIPWFSIEGSPVGGRVSE
;
A
#
# COMPACT_ATOMS: atom_id res chain seq x y z
N MET A 1 16.66 -21.34 11.05
CA MET A 1 17.50 -20.23 10.50
C MET A 1 17.58 -19.13 11.55
N LYS A 2 18.64 -18.32 11.57
CA LYS A 2 18.79 -17.24 12.56
C LYS A 2 18.15 -15.96 12.02
N VAL A 3 17.15 -15.44 12.73
CA VAL A 3 16.57 -14.13 12.46
C VAL A 3 17.37 -13.08 13.25
N LYS A 4 17.67 -11.95 12.62
CA LYS A 4 18.29 -10.78 13.24
C LYS A 4 17.33 -9.60 13.17
N THR A 5 17.49 -8.66 14.09
CA THR A 5 16.78 -7.38 14.04
C THR A 5 17.71 -6.33 13.42
N LEU A 6 17.17 -5.50 12.53
CA LEU A 6 17.81 -4.28 12.07
C LEU A 6 17.11 -3.07 12.69
N GLU A 7 17.90 -2.04 12.99
CA GLU A 7 17.34 -0.72 13.27
C GLU A 7 16.79 -0.10 11.98
N ILE A 8 15.77 0.74 12.08
CA ILE A 8 15.13 1.36 10.92
C ILE A 8 16.10 2.24 10.11
N ASP A 9 17.11 2.82 10.76
CA ASP A 9 18.19 3.58 10.11
C ASP A 9 19.10 2.69 9.23
N GLN A 10 18.98 1.37 9.35
CA GLN A 10 19.72 0.39 8.54
C GLN A 10 18.85 -0.20 7.41
N ALA A 11 17.63 0.31 7.21
CA ALA A 11 16.68 -0.22 6.25
C ALA A 11 17.20 -0.18 4.80
N SER A 12 18.08 0.77 4.46
CA SER A 12 18.69 0.88 3.12
C SER A 12 19.46 -0.39 2.71
N LEU A 13 19.94 -1.20 3.66
CA LEU A 13 20.58 -2.50 3.38
C LEU A 13 19.64 -3.50 2.68
N LEU A 14 18.33 -3.26 2.70
CA LEU A 14 17.31 -4.11 2.08
C LEU A 14 16.98 -3.71 0.64
N THR A 15 17.55 -2.61 0.15
CA THR A 15 17.26 -2.04 -1.18
C THR A 15 17.50 -3.05 -2.30
N ASP A 16 18.67 -3.68 -2.31
CA ASP A 16 19.03 -4.66 -3.35
C ASP A 16 18.09 -5.87 -3.33
N PHE A 17 17.78 -6.37 -2.14
CA PHE A 17 16.84 -7.47 -2.00
C PHE A 17 15.45 -7.08 -2.52
N TYR A 18 14.94 -5.89 -2.16
CA TYR A 18 13.67 -5.40 -2.67
C TYR A 18 13.68 -5.29 -4.20
N ASN A 19 14.66 -4.61 -4.76
CA ASN A 19 14.77 -4.43 -6.21
C ASN A 19 14.87 -5.77 -6.95
N GLU A 20 15.58 -6.75 -6.39
CA GLU A 20 15.65 -8.12 -6.92
C GLU A 20 14.27 -8.81 -6.92
N GLN A 21 13.57 -8.80 -5.77
CA GLN A 21 12.34 -9.57 -5.60
C GLN A 21 11.13 -8.97 -6.34
N PHE A 22 11.11 -7.65 -6.53
CA PHE A 22 9.96 -6.94 -7.11
C PHE A 22 10.19 -6.46 -8.54
N SER A 23 11.36 -6.74 -9.11
CA SER A 23 11.65 -6.44 -10.51
C SER A 23 10.57 -7.01 -11.45
N GLY A 24 10.01 -6.14 -12.30
CA GLY A 24 8.97 -6.50 -13.26
C GLY A 24 7.60 -6.78 -12.65
N MET A 25 7.40 -6.61 -11.33
CA MET A 25 6.07 -6.62 -10.73
C MET A 25 5.37 -5.29 -11.03
N PRO A 26 4.12 -5.30 -11.53
CA PRO A 26 3.38 -4.08 -11.80
C PRO A 26 3.36 -3.20 -10.57
N TYR A 27 3.71 -1.92 -10.77
CA TYR A 27 3.62 -0.87 -9.76
C TYR A 27 4.52 -1.07 -8.53
N CYS A 28 5.50 -1.95 -8.62
CA CYS A 28 6.63 -2.03 -7.70
C CYS A 28 7.88 -1.60 -8.47
N TYR A 29 8.25 -0.33 -8.35
CA TYR A 29 9.40 0.19 -9.08
C TYR A 29 10.70 -0.03 -8.30
N PRO A 30 11.83 -0.18 -9.00
CA PRO A 30 13.14 -0.11 -8.36
C PRO A 30 13.34 1.22 -7.66
N VAL A 31 13.97 1.20 -6.50
CA VAL A 31 14.26 2.39 -5.68
C VAL A 31 15.74 2.49 -5.35
N THR A 32 16.20 3.69 -5.04
CA THR A 32 17.53 3.93 -4.45
C THR A 32 17.51 3.68 -2.95
N GLU A 33 18.68 3.62 -2.31
CA GLU A 33 18.80 3.52 -0.85
C GLU A 33 18.10 4.69 -0.13
N ASP A 34 18.29 5.92 -0.62
CA ASP A 34 17.64 7.14 -0.10
C ASP A 34 16.12 7.07 -0.20
N GLU A 35 15.61 6.59 -1.34
CA GLU A 35 14.18 6.44 -1.55
C GLU A 35 13.60 5.30 -0.69
N PHE A 36 14.36 4.23 -0.48
CA PHE A 36 13.98 3.14 0.43
C PHE A 36 13.87 3.64 1.87
N GLU A 37 14.90 4.33 2.37
CA GLU A 37 14.97 4.89 3.72
C GLU A 37 13.86 5.92 3.98
N THR A 38 13.57 6.77 3.00
CA THR A 38 12.48 7.74 3.11
C THR A 38 11.11 7.07 3.01
N GLY A 39 10.95 6.12 2.09
CA GLY A 39 9.66 5.50 1.77
C GLY A 39 9.16 4.47 2.79
N ILE A 40 10.05 3.89 3.60
CA ILE A 40 9.67 2.99 4.72
C ILE A 40 9.08 3.77 5.91
N ARG A 41 9.41 5.06 6.03
CA ARG A 41 9.00 5.96 7.13
C ARG A 41 7.85 6.91 6.78
N TRP A 42 7.74 7.33 5.53
CA TRP A 42 6.71 8.23 5.01
C TRP A 42 6.29 9.37 5.98
N HIS A 43 7.27 10.19 6.42
CA HIS A 43 7.09 11.27 7.40
C HIS A 43 7.08 12.70 6.81
N GLU A 44 6.93 12.87 5.49
CA GLU A 44 6.99 14.23 4.91
C GLU A 44 5.71 15.06 5.15
N GLU A 45 5.87 16.39 5.14
CA GLU A 45 5.29 17.35 6.10
C GLU A 45 3.76 17.54 6.15
N GLU A 46 2.99 17.17 5.13
CA GLU A 46 1.53 17.47 5.08
C GLU A 46 0.65 16.22 5.31
N ASP A 47 1.10 15.07 4.84
CA ASP A 47 0.41 13.78 5.02
C ASP A 47 1.39 12.86 5.74
N ARG A 48 1.18 12.62 7.03
CA ARG A 48 2.03 11.74 7.84
C ARG A 48 1.33 10.40 8.08
N PRO A 49 1.14 9.56 7.03
CA PRO A 49 0.30 8.37 7.09
C PRO A 49 0.81 7.30 8.05
N TYR A 50 2.02 7.44 8.59
CA TYR A 50 2.63 6.49 9.53
C TYR A 50 2.79 7.06 10.96
N GLU A 51 2.26 8.25 11.28
CA GLU A 51 2.30 8.77 12.67
C GLU A 51 1.61 7.86 13.70
N ASP A 52 0.69 7.04 13.20
CA ASP A 52 -0.15 6.11 13.96
C ASP A 52 0.56 4.77 14.21
N LEU A 53 1.74 4.60 13.63
CA LEU A 53 2.59 3.43 13.84
C LEU A 53 3.50 3.66 15.04
N SER A 54 3.51 2.68 15.92
CA SER A 54 4.42 2.61 17.06
C SER A 54 5.10 1.24 17.11
N GLU A 55 6.15 1.13 17.94
CA GLU A 55 6.83 -0.14 18.20
C GLU A 55 7.23 -0.91 16.92
N GLU A 56 8.08 -0.29 16.10
CA GLU A 56 8.51 -0.88 14.83
C GLU A 56 9.70 -1.83 15.01
N SER A 57 9.81 -2.83 14.13
CA SER A 57 10.97 -3.73 14.09
C SER A 57 11.15 -4.33 12.70
N ILE A 58 12.37 -4.24 12.17
CA ILE A 58 12.77 -4.90 10.92
C ILE A 58 13.48 -6.20 11.27
N LEU A 59 12.98 -7.32 10.74
CA LEU A 59 13.50 -8.66 10.97
C LEU A 59 14.09 -9.20 9.67
N VAL A 60 15.29 -9.76 9.73
CA VAL A 60 16.03 -10.21 8.54
C VAL A 60 16.54 -11.62 8.74
N VAL A 61 16.47 -12.42 7.68
CA VAL A 61 17.17 -13.71 7.58
C VAL A 61 18.23 -13.59 6.49
N GLU A 62 19.44 -14.02 6.83
CA GLU A 62 20.57 -14.11 5.93
C GLU A 62 20.98 -15.58 5.73
N ASP A 63 21.51 -15.87 4.54
CA ASP A 63 22.16 -17.13 4.18
C ASP A 63 23.47 -16.81 3.44
N ASP A 64 24.60 -17.36 3.92
CA ASP A 64 25.95 -17.02 3.45
C ASP A 64 26.21 -15.51 3.26
N GLY A 65 25.71 -14.69 4.19
CA GLY A 65 25.89 -13.24 4.21
C GLY A 65 24.99 -12.46 3.25
N ALA A 66 24.12 -13.13 2.49
CA ALA A 66 23.12 -12.49 1.64
C ALA A 66 21.74 -12.51 2.31
N VAL A 67 20.99 -11.41 2.21
CA VAL A 67 19.59 -11.36 2.66
C VAL A 67 18.76 -12.35 1.81
N VAL A 68 18.04 -13.26 2.47
CA VAL A 68 17.12 -14.21 1.82
C VAL A 68 15.66 -13.91 2.12
N GLY A 69 15.39 -13.01 3.07
CA GLY A 69 14.07 -12.49 3.36
C GLY A 69 14.09 -11.47 4.50
N PHE A 70 13.05 -10.66 4.55
CA PHE A 70 12.82 -9.75 5.67
C PHE A 70 11.32 -9.56 5.95
N ALA A 71 11.04 -9.11 7.17
CA ALA A 71 9.73 -8.67 7.60
C ALA A 71 9.84 -7.31 8.28
N HIS A 72 8.83 -6.46 8.13
CA HIS A 72 8.70 -5.23 8.89
C HIS A 72 7.38 -5.26 9.65
N VAL A 73 7.47 -5.19 10.98
CA VAL A 73 6.33 -5.17 11.89
C VAL A 73 6.20 -3.82 12.59
N ALA A 74 4.96 -3.47 12.93
CA ALA A 74 4.61 -2.29 13.72
C ALA A 74 3.32 -2.54 14.50
N VAL A 75 2.98 -1.65 15.43
CA VAL A 75 1.67 -1.61 16.09
C VAL A 75 0.92 -0.38 15.59
N CYS A 76 -0.37 -0.54 15.28
CA CYS A 76 -1.29 0.55 14.95
C CYS A 76 -2.33 0.67 16.06
N ARG A 77 -2.74 1.89 16.42
CA ARG A 77 -3.84 2.12 17.38
C ARG A 77 -5.18 2.25 16.64
N ARG A 78 -6.27 1.99 17.37
CA ARG A 78 -7.65 1.96 16.83
C ARG A 78 -8.15 3.37 16.48
N GLY A 79 -8.87 3.48 15.35
CA GLY A 79 -9.43 4.72 14.81
C GLY A 79 -8.61 5.31 13.65
N GLU A 80 -7.34 4.93 13.56
CA GLU A 80 -6.36 5.58 12.69
C GLU A 80 -6.29 4.97 11.27
N GLU A 81 -6.63 3.69 11.12
CA GLU A 81 -6.82 3.05 9.80
C GLU A 81 -8.15 3.45 9.13
N HIS A 82 -9.14 3.89 9.93
CA HIS A 82 -10.51 4.17 9.47
C HIS A 82 -10.66 5.54 8.77
N ASP A 83 -9.85 6.53 9.15
CA ASP A 83 -10.02 7.92 8.70
C ASP A 83 -9.17 8.27 7.48
N ARG A 84 -8.17 7.45 7.13
CA ARG A 84 -7.18 7.79 6.09
C ARG A 84 -7.52 7.32 4.69
N VAL A 85 -8.53 6.48 4.54
CA VAL A 85 -8.93 6.00 3.22
C VAL A 85 -10.42 6.22 3.07
N GLY A 86 -10.83 6.96 2.05
CA GLY A 86 -12.23 7.04 1.60
C GLY A 86 -12.78 5.69 1.10
N LEU A 87 -12.25 4.58 1.61
CA LEU A 87 -12.74 3.22 1.46
C LEU A 87 -13.38 2.85 2.79
N HIS A 88 -14.67 2.53 2.72
CA HIS A 88 -15.58 2.28 3.84
C HIS A 88 -14.96 1.77 5.14
N PRO A 89 -15.38 2.31 6.30
CA PRO A 89 -15.05 1.72 7.58
C PRO A 89 -15.50 0.26 7.57
N ILE A 90 -14.56 -0.68 7.65
CA ILE A 90 -14.90 -2.05 7.98
C ILE A 90 -15.34 -1.99 9.44
N GLU A 91 -16.62 -2.16 9.73
CA GLU A 91 -17.20 -2.28 11.08
C GLU A 91 -16.70 -3.54 11.82
N GLU A 92 -15.43 -3.91 11.68
CA GLU A 92 -14.81 -4.90 12.54
C GLU A 92 -14.47 -4.22 13.87
N LEU A 93 -14.91 -4.83 14.98
CA LEU A 93 -14.46 -4.48 16.32
C LEU A 93 -12.95 -4.76 16.41
N LEU A 94 -12.16 -3.77 16.01
CA LEU A 94 -10.74 -3.80 16.15
C LEU A 94 -10.36 -3.62 17.62
N ALA A 95 -9.43 -4.45 18.08
CA ALA A 95 -8.78 -4.21 19.37
C ALA A 95 -8.14 -2.81 19.36
N ASP A 96 -7.99 -2.19 20.54
CA ASP A 96 -7.43 -0.84 20.65
C ASP A 96 -5.98 -0.74 20.11
N ARG A 97 -5.31 -1.88 19.96
CA ARG A 97 -3.98 -2.04 19.35
C ARG A 97 -3.97 -3.27 18.44
N ILE A 98 -3.50 -3.10 17.21
CA ILE A 98 -3.35 -4.17 16.22
C ILE A 98 -1.88 -4.28 15.84
N GLY A 99 -1.36 -5.52 15.79
CA GLY A 99 -0.07 -5.79 15.20
C GLY A 99 -0.17 -5.80 13.68
N LEU A 100 0.73 -5.12 13.01
CA LEU A 100 0.84 -5.08 11.56
C LEU A 100 2.12 -5.78 11.14
N ILE A 101 1.98 -6.74 10.23
CA ILE A 101 3.07 -7.16 9.34
C ILE A 101 2.94 -6.28 8.09
N ARG A 102 3.60 -5.12 8.14
CA ARG A 102 3.58 -4.11 7.07
C ARG A 102 4.20 -4.64 5.78
N PHE A 103 5.21 -5.49 5.95
CA PHE A 103 5.92 -6.13 4.86
C PHE A 103 6.42 -7.51 5.29
N LEU A 104 6.32 -8.50 4.41
CA LEU A 104 6.94 -9.81 4.56
C LEU A 104 7.26 -10.34 3.17
N HIS A 105 8.54 -10.60 2.91
CA HIS A 105 8.95 -11.29 1.69
C HIS A 105 10.21 -12.11 1.94
N TYR A 106 10.31 -13.21 1.22
CA TYR A 106 11.49 -14.09 1.20
C TYR A 106 11.66 -14.65 -0.22
N ARG A 107 12.87 -15.07 -0.58
CA ARG A 107 13.13 -15.67 -1.91
C ARG A 107 12.24 -16.89 -2.12
N ALA A 108 11.65 -17.02 -3.30
CA ALA A 108 10.91 -18.22 -3.66
C ALA A 108 11.81 -19.47 -3.51
N GLY A 109 11.28 -20.53 -2.92
CA GLY A 109 12.06 -21.72 -2.53
C GLY A 109 12.69 -21.67 -1.14
N ALA A 110 12.88 -20.49 -0.55
CA ALA A 110 13.42 -20.34 0.80
C ALA A 110 12.34 -20.38 1.90
N ARG A 111 11.38 -21.33 1.82
CA ARG A 111 10.27 -21.46 2.80
C ARG A 111 10.75 -21.49 4.27
N PRO A 112 11.86 -22.18 4.64
CA PRO A 112 12.35 -22.13 6.02
C PRO A 112 12.69 -20.71 6.51
N ALA A 113 13.15 -19.82 5.62
CA ALA A 113 13.41 -18.42 5.95
C ALA A 113 12.09 -17.67 6.18
N GLY A 114 11.11 -17.87 5.28
CA GLY A 114 9.77 -17.29 5.42
C GLY A 114 9.09 -17.70 6.73
N GLN A 115 9.12 -18.99 7.08
CA GLN A 115 8.56 -19.49 8.33
C GLN A 115 9.26 -18.87 9.56
N ALA A 116 10.59 -18.83 9.55
CA ALA A 116 11.34 -18.22 10.65
C ALA A 116 11.04 -16.72 10.81
N LEU A 117 10.88 -15.99 9.70
CA LEU A 117 10.49 -14.58 9.72
C LEU A 117 9.08 -14.38 10.26
N LEU A 118 8.12 -15.19 9.84
CA LEU A 118 6.74 -15.10 10.32
C LEU A 118 6.63 -15.39 11.82
N GLU A 119 7.26 -16.47 12.29
CA GLU A 119 7.29 -16.80 13.72
C GLU A 119 7.93 -15.70 14.56
N ALA A 120 9.04 -15.12 14.09
CA ALA A 120 9.71 -14.02 14.76
C ALA A 120 8.87 -12.73 14.74
N ALA A 121 8.21 -12.42 13.62
CA ALA A 121 7.30 -11.29 13.49
C ALA A 121 6.13 -11.39 14.47
N GLU A 122 5.49 -12.55 14.55
CA GLU A 122 4.38 -12.78 15.47
C GLU A 122 4.81 -12.77 16.93
N ALA A 123 5.97 -13.37 17.25
CA ALA A 123 6.52 -13.31 18.60
C ALA A 123 6.78 -11.86 19.01
N ARG A 124 7.40 -11.07 18.12
CA ARG A 124 7.69 -9.65 18.37
C ARG A 124 6.42 -8.84 18.59
N LEU A 125 5.40 -9.04 17.76
CA LEU A 125 4.10 -8.38 17.90
C LEU A 125 3.40 -8.79 19.22
N ARG A 126 3.47 -10.08 19.60
CA ARG A 126 2.95 -10.56 20.89
C ARG A 126 3.69 -9.93 22.07
N ASP A 127 5.00 -9.72 21.98
CA ASP A 127 5.79 -9.00 23.01
C ASP A 127 5.34 -7.54 23.17
N PHE A 128 4.81 -6.92 22.11
CA PHE A 128 4.18 -5.61 22.19
C PHE A 128 2.77 -5.62 22.80
N GLY A 129 2.23 -6.80 23.13
CA GLY A 129 0.94 -6.97 23.79
C GLY A 129 -0.27 -6.83 22.86
N VAL A 130 -0.11 -7.11 21.56
CA VAL A 130 -1.24 -7.09 20.62
C VAL A 130 -1.99 -8.43 20.61
N GLY A 131 -3.32 -8.37 20.58
CA GLY A 131 -4.19 -9.56 20.54
C GLY A 131 -4.61 -9.98 19.12
N GLN A 132 -4.30 -9.16 18.12
CA GLN A 132 -4.65 -9.39 16.71
C GLN A 132 -3.48 -8.96 15.83
N ILE A 133 -3.20 -9.73 14.78
CA ILE A 133 -2.17 -9.44 13.79
C ILE A 133 -2.83 -9.39 12.40
N ARG A 134 -2.48 -8.37 11.60
CA ARG A 134 -2.85 -8.24 10.19
C ARG A 134 -1.59 -8.17 9.35
N ALA A 135 -1.57 -8.87 8.22
CA ALA A 135 -0.50 -8.76 7.24
C ALA A 135 -1.00 -7.98 6.02
N PHE A 136 -0.13 -7.13 5.45
CA PHE A 136 -0.42 -6.33 4.24
C PHE A 136 -1.65 -5.41 4.40
N SER A 137 -1.53 -4.42 5.28
CA SER A 137 -2.51 -3.33 5.46
C SER A 137 -2.12 -2.09 4.64
N TYR A 138 -2.90 -1.01 4.76
CA TYR A 138 -2.63 0.28 4.11
C TYR A 138 -1.36 0.99 4.56
N PHE A 139 -0.63 0.42 5.51
CA PHE A 139 0.64 0.93 6.02
C PHE A 139 1.87 0.30 5.33
N GLY A 140 1.69 -0.22 4.11
CA GLY A 140 2.77 -0.73 3.26
C GLY A 140 3.67 0.39 2.73
N TYR A 141 4.88 0.07 2.24
CA TYR A 141 5.86 1.06 1.82
C TYR A 141 5.35 1.94 0.69
N ARG A 142 5.69 3.23 0.74
CA ARG A 142 5.21 4.23 -0.23
C ARG A 142 5.42 3.77 -1.69
N PHE A 143 6.61 3.29 -2.00
CA PHE A 143 7.02 2.85 -3.34
C PHE A 143 6.56 1.43 -3.71
N HIS A 144 5.90 0.71 -2.80
CA HIS A 144 5.38 -0.63 -3.04
C HIS A 144 3.89 -0.57 -3.37
N ARG A 145 3.52 -0.80 -4.64
CA ARG A 145 2.14 -0.75 -5.18
C ARG A 145 1.37 0.51 -4.76
N PHE A 146 2.01 1.66 -4.91
CA PHE A 146 1.41 2.98 -4.63
C PHE A 146 0.83 3.06 -3.21
N CYS A 147 1.57 2.53 -2.23
CA CYS A 147 1.20 2.40 -0.82
C CYS A 147 -0.09 1.64 -0.45
N HIS A 148 -0.92 1.26 -1.41
CA HIS A 148 -2.20 0.57 -1.19
C HIS A 148 -2.07 -0.96 -1.30
N ALA A 149 -0.87 -1.48 -1.04
CA ALA A 149 -0.47 -2.81 -1.42
C ALA A 149 -1.10 -3.92 -0.56
N PHE A 150 -2.20 -4.49 -1.05
CA PHE A 150 -2.52 -5.88 -0.76
C PHE A 150 -1.50 -6.80 -1.44
N GLN A 151 -1.42 -8.04 -0.95
CA GLN A 151 -0.52 -9.04 -1.48
C GLN A 151 -0.76 -9.30 -2.98
N SER A 152 0.33 -9.34 -3.76
CA SER A 152 0.33 -9.77 -5.16
C SER A 152 0.07 -11.27 -5.30
N ASP A 153 -0.60 -11.68 -6.38
CA ASP A 153 -0.62 -13.08 -6.83
C ASP A 153 0.77 -13.58 -7.25
N ARG A 154 1.66 -12.69 -7.72
CA ARG A 154 3.07 -12.97 -7.97
C ARG A 154 3.89 -13.22 -6.69
N MET A 155 3.33 -12.96 -5.51
CA MET A 155 3.87 -13.34 -4.20
C MET A 155 3.18 -14.60 -3.65
N GLY A 156 2.77 -15.52 -4.53
CA GLY A 156 2.00 -16.70 -4.15
C GLY A 156 2.65 -17.56 -3.07
N HIS A 157 3.99 -17.59 -2.99
CA HIS A 157 4.71 -18.27 -1.91
C HIS A 157 4.48 -17.63 -0.55
N VAL A 158 4.44 -16.30 -0.46
CA VAL A 158 4.14 -15.57 0.78
C VAL A 158 2.67 -15.80 1.19
N GLY A 159 1.74 -15.73 0.23
CA GLY A 159 0.33 -16.04 0.51
C GLY A 159 0.13 -17.46 1.00
N ALA A 160 0.79 -18.43 0.36
CA ALA A 160 0.76 -19.82 0.81
C ALA A 160 1.31 -19.95 2.24
N LEU A 161 2.41 -19.26 2.57
CA LEU A 161 2.96 -19.25 3.93
C LEU A 161 1.95 -18.73 4.95
N LEU A 162 1.32 -17.60 4.67
CA LEU A 162 0.30 -17.02 5.56
C LEU A 162 -0.89 -17.97 5.75
N CYS A 163 -1.44 -18.51 4.66
CA CYS A 163 -2.56 -19.46 4.74
C CYS A 163 -2.21 -20.75 5.49
N MET A 164 -0.98 -21.24 5.39
CA MET A 164 -0.50 -22.40 6.16
C MET A 164 -0.35 -22.11 7.67
N ASN A 165 -0.29 -20.82 8.05
CA ASN A 165 -0.21 -20.37 9.44
C ASN A 165 -1.54 -19.70 9.87
N ASP A 166 -2.66 -20.19 9.34
CA ASP A 166 -4.03 -19.83 9.72
C ASP A 166 -4.47 -18.38 9.47
N TYR A 167 -3.69 -17.59 8.72
CA TYR A 167 -4.15 -16.27 8.26
C TYR A 167 -5.31 -16.44 7.28
N ARG A 168 -6.34 -15.60 7.46
CA ARG A 168 -7.51 -15.55 6.59
C ARG A 168 -7.45 -14.29 5.74
N ILE A 169 -7.85 -14.42 4.48
CA ILE A 169 -8.04 -13.27 3.60
C ILE A 169 -9.30 -12.52 4.08
N THR A 170 -9.11 -11.31 4.57
CA THR A 170 -10.22 -10.43 4.98
C THR A 170 -10.53 -9.38 3.91
N ARG A 171 -9.57 -9.11 3.01
CA ARG A 171 -9.70 -8.12 1.95
C ARG A 171 -8.79 -8.46 0.77
N GLY A 172 -9.25 -8.09 -0.42
CA GLY A 172 -8.45 -8.13 -1.64
C GLY A 172 -8.87 -7.02 -2.58
N ILE A 173 -7.93 -6.57 -3.41
CA ILE A 173 -8.19 -5.67 -4.54
C ILE A 173 -7.76 -6.41 -5.80
N ILE A 174 -8.63 -6.45 -6.79
CA ILE A 174 -8.29 -6.94 -8.12
C ILE A 174 -7.83 -5.73 -8.93
N LEU A 175 -6.57 -5.74 -9.34
CA LEU A 175 -5.99 -4.72 -10.20
C LEU A 175 -5.86 -5.29 -11.61
N LEU A 176 -6.55 -4.65 -12.56
CA LEU A 176 -6.51 -5.02 -13.97
C LEU A 176 -5.75 -3.95 -14.72
N GLU A 177 -4.72 -4.36 -15.46
CA GLU A 177 -3.94 -3.49 -16.31
C GLU A 177 -4.24 -3.83 -17.77
N LEU A 178 -4.59 -2.80 -18.54
CA LEU A 178 -4.69 -2.89 -19.99
C LEU A 178 -3.60 -1.98 -20.57
N PRO A 179 -2.40 -2.53 -20.87
CA PRO A 179 -1.35 -1.74 -21.50
C PRO A 179 -1.85 -1.24 -22.85
N ASP A 180 -1.47 0.00 -23.19
CA ASP A 180 -1.82 0.64 -24.46
C ASP A 180 -3.33 0.85 -24.67
N PHE A 181 -4.08 1.10 -23.58
CA PHE A 181 -5.48 1.51 -23.69
C PHE A 181 -5.59 2.86 -24.41
N ALA A 182 -5.93 2.80 -25.70
CA ALA A 182 -6.20 3.98 -26.50
C ALA A 182 -7.49 4.64 -26.01
N VAL A 183 -7.36 5.74 -25.26
CA VAL A 183 -8.49 6.58 -24.88
C VAL A 183 -8.83 7.46 -26.08
N PRO A 184 -9.99 7.26 -26.74
CA PRO A 184 -10.42 8.20 -27.77
C PRO A 184 -10.71 9.56 -27.13
N ASP A 185 -10.62 10.63 -27.92
CA ASP A 185 -10.99 11.96 -27.44
C ASP A 185 -12.42 11.92 -26.86
N PRO A 186 -12.60 12.35 -25.59
CA PRO A 186 -13.89 12.25 -24.94
C PRO A 186 -14.87 13.21 -25.62
N VAL A 187 -15.96 12.65 -26.16
CA VAL A 187 -17.11 13.44 -26.61
C VAL A 187 -18.10 13.50 -25.46
N LEU A 188 -18.36 14.69 -24.92
CA LEU A 188 -19.41 14.86 -23.92
C LEU A 188 -20.76 14.50 -24.56
N PRO A 189 -21.45 13.44 -24.08
CA PRO A 189 -22.70 12.99 -24.70
C PRO A 189 -23.86 13.93 -24.40
N ASP A 190 -23.74 14.76 -23.36
CA ASP A 190 -24.78 15.68 -22.88
C ASP A 190 -24.19 17.09 -22.77
N PRO A 191 -24.61 18.05 -23.62
CA PRO A 191 -24.14 19.44 -23.55
C PRO A 191 -24.61 20.18 -22.29
N GLY A 192 -25.57 19.61 -21.53
CA GLY A 192 -26.01 20.12 -20.24
C GLY A 192 -25.09 19.76 -19.07
N VAL A 193 -24.04 18.96 -19.31
CA VAL A 193 -23.03 18.60 -18.30
C VAL A 193 -21.81 19.51 -18.41
N THR A 194 -21.40 20.08 -17.27
CA THR A 194 -20.17 20.88 -17.15
C THR A 194 -19.16 20.20 -16.23
N THR A 195 -17.88 20.47 -16.46
CA THR A 195 -16.77 19.91 -15.68
C THR A 195 -16.11 21.01 -14.86
N ARG A 196 -15.80 20.72 -13.60
CA ARG A 196 -14.91 21.54 -12.77
C ARG A 196 -13.68 20.73 -12.40
N PHE A 197 -12.51 21.34 -12.51
CA PHE A 197 -11.24 20.74 -12.13
C PHE A 197 -10.59 21.58 -11.03
N ASP A 198 -10.09 20.92 -10.00
CA ASP A 198 -9.15 21.50 -9.05
C ASP A 198 -7.81 20.78 -9.23
N VAL A 199 -6.82 21.51 -9.73
CA VAL A 199 -5.50 20.99 -10.07
C VAL A 199 -4.51 21.45 -9.02
N ARG A 200 -3.86 20.50 -8.35
CA ARG A 200 -2.88 20.77 -7.31
C ARG A 200 -1.52 20.21 -7.72
N PRO A 201 -0.40 20.83 -7.33
CA PRO A 201 0.91 20.23 -7.52
C PRO A 201 0.98 18.83 -6.90
N GLY A 202 1.51 17.86 -7.65
CA GLY A 202 1.94 16.58 -7.10
C GLY A 202 3.40 16.66 -6.63
N ARG A 203 3.88 15.64 -5.93
CA ARG A 203 5.31 15.49 -5.62
C ARG A 203 6.10 14.97 -6.84
N GLY A 204 5.39 14.34 -7.77
CA GLY A 204 5.93 13.90 -9.05
C GLY A 204 6.00 15.00 -10.10
N SER A 205 6.29 14.59 -11.34
CA SER A 205 6.33 15.47 -12.51
C SER A 205 4.94 15.86 -13.01
N LEU A 206 3.92 15.11 -12.60
CA LEU A 206 2.51 15.29 -12.95
C LEU A 206 1.70 15.86 -11.77
N PRO A 207 0.71 16.75 -12.02
CA PRO A 207 -0.12 17.35 -10.98
C PRO A 207 -1.24 16.40 -10.54
N ASN A 208 -1.69 16.49 -9.29
CA ASN A 208 -2.91 15.83 -8.83
C ASN A 208 -4.15 16.62 -9.28
N MET A 209 -5.25 15.92 -9.54
CA MET A 209 -6.47 16.56 -10.07
C MET A 209 -7.72 15.97 -9.44
N GLU A 210 -8.48 16.80 -8.73
CA GLU A 210 -9.87 16.51 -8.40
C GLU A 210 -10.75 17.01 -9.55
N PHE A 211 -11.72 16.21 -9.96
CA PHE A 211 -12.69 16.60 -10.98
C PHE A 211 -14.11 16.36 -10.50
N GLN A 212 -15.02 17.23 -10.92
CA GLN A 212 -16.44 17.18 -10.61
C GLN A 212 -17.25 17.41 -11.88
N LEU A 213 -18.35 16.67 -12.01
CA LEU A 213 -19.31 16.76 -13.11
C LEU A 213 -20.60 17.37 -12.58
N PHE A 214 -21.11 18.38 -13.25
CA PHE A 214 -22.32 19.10 -12.87
C PHE A 214 -23.38 19.06 -13.96
N ARG A 215 -24.65 18.95 -13.60
CA ARG A 215 -25.80 19.22 -14.47
C ARG A 215 -26.60 20.36 -13.85
N GLY A 216 -26.53 21.54 -14.45
CA GLY A 216 -26.93 22.77 -13.76
C GLY A 216 -26.08 22.97 -12.50
N ASP A 217 -26.71 23.15 -11.34
CA ASP A 217 -26.03 23.34 -10.06
C ASP A 217 -25.80 22.02 -9.27
N GLN A 218 -26.28 20.88 -9.78
CA GLN A 218 -26.15 19.59 -9.12
C GLN A 218 -24.86 18.88 -9.51
N CYS A 219 -24.02 18.54 -8.53
CA CYS A 219 -22.89 17.64 -8.73
C CYS A 219 -23.43 16.21 -8.98
N ILE A 220 -23.20 15.70 -10.18
CA ILE A 220 -23.63 14.37 -10.63
C ILE A 220 -22.45 13.41 -10.75
N GLY A 221 -21.23 13.84 -10.43
CA GLY A 221 -20.10 12.94 -10.40
C GLY A 221 -18.84 13.61 -9.91
N GLN A 222 -17.90 12.82 -9.42
CA GLN A 222 -16.61 13.30 -8.95
C GLN A 222 -15.57 12.19 -8.99
N GLY A 223 -14.31 12.58 -9.01
CA GLY A 223 -13.20 11.65 -8.91
C GLY A 223 -11.90 12.38 -8.64
N PHE A 224 -10.85 11.58 -8.50
CA PHE A 224 -9.51 12.06 -8.26
C PHE A 224 -8.54 11.31 -9.15
N ALA A 225 -7.64 12.04 -9.79
CA ALA A 225 -6.46 11.51 -10.46
C ALA A 225 -5.23 11.88 -9.63
N GLN A 226 -4.45 10.86 -9.29
CA GLN A 226 -3.24 10.98 -8.50
C GLN A 226 -2.01 10.63 -9.32
N SER A 227 -1.01 11.50 -9.26
CA SER A 227 0.31 11.25 -9.83
C SER A 227 0.98 10.10 -9.10
N LEU A 228 1.45 9.10 -9.84
CA LEU A 228 2.21 8.01 -9.23
C LEU A 228 3.61 8.44 -8.79
N GLY A 229 4.06 9.59 -9.28
CA GLY A 229 5.24 10.27 -8.79
C GLY A 229 5.14 10.74 -7.34
N ASP A 230 3.94 10.78 -6.75
CA ASP A 230 3.74 10.99 -5.31
C ASP A 230 4.34 9.86 -4.48
N PHE A 231 4.40 8.65 -5.06
CA PHE A 231 4.80 7.45 -4.36
C PHE A 231 6.25 7.04 -4.66
N CYS A 232 6.72 7.26 -5.89
CA CYS A 232 8.04 6.82 -6.34
C CYS A 232 8.66 7.76 -7.39
N ARG A 233 9.99 7.91 -7.35
CA ARG A 233 10.81 8.73 -8.25
C ARG A 233 11.16 8.04 -9.58
N SER A 234 10.78 6.77 -9.76
CA SER A 234 11.02 6.03 -11.01
C SER A 234 10.45 6.79 -12.23
N PRO A 235 11.18 6.88 -13.36
CA PRO A 235 10.71 7.60 -14.54
C PRO A 235 9.31 7.19 -15.02
N LEU A 236 8.97 5.91 -14.91
CA LEU A 236 7.64 5.41 -15.26
C LEU A 236 6.56 5.96 -14.30
N ALA A 237 6.83 6.00 -12.99
CA ALA A 237 5.91 6.57 -12.01
C ALA A 237 5.68 8.07 -12.26
N GLN A 238 6.71 8.78 -12.71
CA GLN A 238 6.64 10.21 -12.99
C GLN A 238 5.74 10.57 -14.18
N ASP A 239 5.46 9.61 -15.07
CA ASP A 239 4.61 9.79 -16.26
C ASP A 239 3.28 9.02 -16.18
N THR A 240 2.94 8.50 -15.00
CA THR A 240 1.72 7.69 -14.83
C THR A 240 0.75 8.31 -13.82
N PHE A 241 -0.52 8.32 -14.18
CA PHE A 241 -1.64 8.65 -13.29
C PHE A 241 -2.38 7.40 -12.84
N TYR A 242 -2.87 7.44 -11.61
CA TYR A 242 -3.81 6.49 -11.05
C TYR A 242 -5.11 7.21 -10.68
N ILE A 243 -6.24 6.63 -11.04
CA ILE A 243 -7.56 7.12 -10.64
C ILE A 243 -8.05 6.23 -9.50
N PRO A 244 -7.78 6.56 -8.23
CA PRO A 244 -8.17 5.71 -7.09
C PRO A 244 -9.67 5.52 -6.99
N TRP A 245 -10.46 6.51 -7.41
CA TRP A 245 -11.90 6.44 -7.32
C TRP A 245 -12.57 7.46 -8.25
N PHE A 246 -13.79 7.10 -8.66
CA PHE A 246 -14.69 7.93 -9.45
C PHE A 246 -16.13 7.49 -9.17
N SER A 247 -17.08 8.43 -9.13
CA SER A 247 -18.50 8.17 -8.96
C SER A 247 -19.37 9.03 -9.90
N ILE A 248 -20.52 8.48 -10.32
CA ILE A 248 -21.62 9.18 -11.00
C ILE A 248 -22.91 8.96 -10.19
N GLU A 249 -23.72 10.00 -10.07
CA GLU A 249 -25.07 10.04 -9.48
C GLU A 249 -25.18 9.48 -8.06
N GLY A 250 -24.47 10.12 -7.11
CA GLY A 250 -24.82 10.05 -5.69
C GLY A 250 -24.78 8.67 -5.05
N SER A 251 -24.31 7.63 -5.75
CA SER A 251 -24.00 6.36 -5.12
C SER A 251 -22.99 6.67 -4.03
N PRO A 252 -23.36 6.53 -2.75
CA PRO A 252 -22.38 6.72 -1.70
C PRO A 252 -21.27 5.72 -2.02
N VAL A 253 -20.01 6.15 -1.88
CA VAL A 253 -18.93 5.22 -1.57
C VAL A 253 -19.55 4.15 -0.69
N GLY A 254 -19.58 2.87 -1.09
CA GLY A 254 -20.09 1.70 -0.35
C GLY A 254 -21.24 1.86 0.67
N GLY A 255 -22.17 2.79 0.50
CA GLY A 255 -23.22 3.06 1.49
C GLY A 255 -24.43 2.16 1.26
N ARG A 256 -24.89 1.50 2.33
CA ARG A 256 -26.16 0.77 2.36
C ARG A 256 -27.27 1.59 1.68
N VAL A 257 -28.03 0.92 0.81
CA VAL A 257 -29.46 1.21 0.69
C VAL A 257 -30.04 0.86 2.05
N SER A 258 -30.36 1.86 2.86
CA SER A 258 -31.24 1.65 4.01
C SER A 258 -32.63 1.31 3.46
N GLU A 259 -33.07 0.08 3.67
CA GLU A 259 -34.50 -0.23 3.76
C GLU A 259 -35.10 0.39 5.04
#